data_AF-A0A1M7A2A1-F1
#
_entry.id   AF-A0A1M7A2A1-F1
#
_cell.length_a   1.000
_cell.length_b   1.000
_cell.length_c   1.000
_cell.angle_alpha   90.00
_cell.angle_beta   90.00
_cell.angle_gamma   90.00
#
_symmetry.space_group_name_H-M   'P 1'
#
loop_
_entity.id
_entity.type
_entity.pdbx_description
1 polymer ?
#
loop_
_entity_poly.entity_id
_entity_poly.type
_entity_poly.pdbx_seq_one_letter_code
_entity_poly.pdbx_strand_id
1 'polypeptide(L)'
;MKWITPLAFLALLASPAFSETWKCLVPYDEVNGGGSITIQAERLVFVSDWPHREPEILKCTRSGLISECMSADLSVTGEGSASVFAKLYSIIWQRDGAPTTITTRQLSAIFKEHEDGYAMAEVFPAIGYKFPVTDCKLD
;
A
#
# COMPACT_ATOMS: atom_id res chain seq x y z
N MET A 1 -36.69 -51.23 -11.14
CA MET A 1 -35.88 -50.31 -10.31
C MET A 1 -34.71 -49.81 -11.14
N LYS A 2 -34.75 -48.54 -11.57
CA LYS A 2 -33.59 -47.84 -12.17
C LYS A 2 -33.25 -46.71 -11.20
N TRP A 3 -32.06 -46.78 -10.61
CA TRP A 3 -31.54 -45.72 -9.76
C TRP A 3 -30.93 -44.64 -10.66
N ILE A 4 -31.53 -43.46 -10.62
CA ILE A 4 -31.03 -42.26 -11.28
C ILE A 4 -30.16 -41.58 -10.23
N THR A 5 -28.84 -41.65 -10.39
CA THR A 5 -27.90 -40.88 -9.57
C THR A 5 -27.97 -39.42 -10.01
N PRO A 6 -28.27 -38.46 -9.13
CA PRO A 6 -28.13 -37.06 -9.48
C PRO A 6 -26.65 -36.69 -9.36
N LEU A 7 -26.03 -36.32 -10.48
CA LEU A 7 -24.82 -35.50 -10.45
C LEU A 7 -25.22 -34.15 -9.85
N ALA A 8 -25.11 -34.06 -8.52
CA ALA A 8 -25.21 -32.79 -7.82
C ALA A 8 -24.01 -31.94 -8.24
N PHE A 9 -24.33 -30.88 -8.97
CA PHE A 9 -23.47 -29.76 -9.32
C PHE A 9 -22.60 -29.33 -8.13
N LEU A 10 -21.31 -29.70 -8.13
CA LEU A 10 -20.28 -28.89 -7.49
C LEU A 10 -19.96 -27.72 -8.43
N ALA A 11 -20.90 -26.78 -8.53
CA ALA A 11 -20.54 -25.43 -8.92
C ALA A 11 -19.75 -24.84 -7.75
N LEU A 12 -18.42 -25.01 -7.80
CA LEU A 12 -17.49 -24.23 -7.00
C LEU A 12 -17.83 -22.76 -7.25
N LEU A 13 -18.53 -22.15 -6.29
CA LEU A 13 -18.70 -20.71 -6.16
C LEU A 13 -17.32 -20.12 -5.82
N ALA A 14 -16.40 -20.15 -6.77
CA ALA A 14 -15.35 -19.17 -6.86
C ALA A 14 -16.02 -17.86 -7.30
N SER A 15 -16.80 -17.27 -6.38
CA SER A 15 -17.15 -15.86 -6.50
C SER A 15 -15.80 -15.12 -6.58
N PRO A 16 -15.60 -14.24 -7.57
CA PRO A 16 -14.48 -13.31 -7.47
C PRO A 16 -14.64 -12.64 -6.11
N ALA A 17 -13.63 -12.75 -5.26
CA ALA A 17 -13.55 -11.91 -4.08
C ALA A 17 -13.46 -10.49 -4.63
N PHE A 18 -14.61 -9.82 -4.77
CA PHE A 18 -14.67 -8.42 -5.12
C PHE A 18 -13.92 -7.70 -4.00
N SER A 19 -12.67 -7.37 -4.29
CA SER A 19 -11.87 -6.54 -3.42
C SER A 19 -12.58 -5.20 -3.36
N GLU A 20 -13.24 -4.93 -2.24
CA GLU A 20 -13.84 -3.62 -1.97
C GLU A 20 -12.83 -2.51 -2.25
N THR A 21 -13.25 -1.53 -3.04
CA THR A 21 -12.47 -0.33 -3.32
C THR A 21 -13.03 0.80 -2.46
N TRP A 22 -12.18 1.39 -1.64
CA TRP A 22 -12.53 2.52 -0.79
C TRP A 22 -11.87 3.79 -1.31
N LYS A 23 -12.64 4.85 -1.47
CA LYS A 23 -12.15 6.18 -1.77
C LYS A 23 -12.40 7.11 -0.59
N CYS A 24 -11.35 7.69 -0.03
CA CYS A 24 -11.42 8.59 1.11
C CYS A 24 -10.75 9.93 0.79
N LEU A 25 -11.11 10.95 1.57
CA LEU A 25 -10.41 12.22 1.59
C LEU A 25 -9.27 12.16 2.62
N VAL A 26 -8.18 12.86 2.29
CA VAL A 26 -7.07 13.11 3.20
C VAL A 26 -7.15 14.59 3.58
N PRO A 27 -7.41 14.93 4.86
CA PRO A 27 -7.43 16.31 5.30
C PRO A 27 -6.11 17.01 5.02
N TYR A 28 -6.18 18.29 4.68
CA TYR A 28 -4.99 19.09 4.42
C TYR A 28 -4.14 19.25 5.68
N ASP A 29 -2.84 19.00 5.54
CA ASP A 29 -1.79 19.46 6.43
C ASP A 29 -0.53 19.86 5.64
N GLU A 30 0.41 20.51 6.33
CA GLU A 30 1.66 21.01 5.75
C GLU A 30 2.65 19.91 5.32
N VAL A 31 2.36 18.63 5.55
CA VAL A 31 3.24 17.48 5.27
C VAL A 31 2.75 16.65 4.09
N ASN A 32 1.44 16.38 4.00
CA ASN A 32 0.84 15.57 2.93
C ASN A 32 0.12 16.40 1.86
N GLY A 33 -0.22 17.67 2.14
CA GLY A 33 -0.91 18.56 1.22
C GLY A 33 -2.39 18.22 0.99
N GLY A 34 -2.99 17.32 1.78
CA GLY A 34 -4.37 16.86 1.61
C GLY A 34 -4.57 15.94 0.39
N GLY A 35 -5.80 15.89 -0.11
CA GLY A 35 -6.14 15.20 -1.35
C GLY A 35 -7.05 13.99 -1.16
N SER A 36 -6.82 12.95 -1.96
CA SER A 36 -7.67 11.75 -1.95
C SER A 36 -6.85 10.47 -2.03
N ILE A 37 -7.37 9.43 -1.38
CA ILE A 37 -6.75 8.12 -1.36
C ILE A 37 -7.75 7.05 -1.79
N THR A 38 -7.34 6.21 -2.73
CA THR A 38 -8.09 5.04 -3.18
C THR A 38 -7.37 3.78 -2.71
N ILE A 39 -8.07 2.92 -1.99
CA ILE A 39 -7.52 1.74 -1.33
C ILE A 39 -8.29 0.50 -1.81
N GLN A 40 -7.55 -0.43 -2.38
CA GLN A 40 -7.99 -1.76 -2.83
C GLN A 40 -7.20 -2.81 -2.05
N ALA A 41 -7.57 -4.10 -2.15
CA ALA A 41 -6.91 -5.17 -1.41
C ALA A 41 -5.39 -5.22 -1.64
N GLU A 42 -4.95 -5.01 -2.88
CA GLU A 42 -3.55 -5.15 -3.29
C GLU A 42 -2.90 -3.83 -3.75
N ARG A 43 -3.63 -2.71 -3.65
CA ARG A 43 -3.19 -1.43 -4.23
C ARG A 43 -3.69 -0.25 -3.43
N LEU A 44 -2.83 0.74 -3.26
CA LEU A 44 -3.19 2.06 -2.76
C LEU A 44 -2.72 3.11 -3.77
N VAL A 45 -3.58 4.10 -4.02
CA VAL A 45 -3.24 5.28 -4.82
C VAL A 45 -3.53 6.51 -3.99
N PHE A 46 -2.52 7.31 -3.70
CA PHE A 46 -2.68 8.60 -3.02
C PHE A 46 -2.39 9.75 -4.00
N VAL A 47 -3.39 10.61 -4.18
CA VAL A 47 -3.30 11.83 -4.99
C VAL A 47 -3.33 13.01 -4.05
N SER A 48 -2.20 13.70 -3.93
CA SER A 48 -2.06 14.90 -3.10
C SER A 48 -2.55 16.15 -3.84
N ASP A 49 -3.14 17.11 -3.13
CA ASP A 49 -3.56 18.38 -3.73
C ASP A 49 -2.39 19.36 -3.95
N TRP A 50 -1.20 19.07 -3.40
CA TRP A 50 -0.02 19.88 -3.71
C TRP A 50 0.33 19.87 -5.20
N PRO A 51 0.62 21.06 -5.77
CA PRO A 51 0.89 21.18 -7.20
C PRO A 51 2.15 20.39 -7.58
N HIS A 52 2.13 19.83 -8.78
CA HIS A 52 3.23 19.07 -9.38
C HIS A 52 3.63 17.78 -8.66
N ARG A 53 2.83 17.27 -7.70
CA ARG A 53 3.03 15.94 -7.14
C ARG A 53 2.35 14.88 -8.00
N GLU A 54 3.11 13.89 -8.41
CA GLU A 54 2.56 12.70 -9.06
C GLU A 54 1.82 11.82 -8.03
N PRO A 55 0.80 11.07 -8.47
CA PRO A 55 0.15 10.09 -7.60
C PRO A 55 1.13 9.04 -7.07
N GLU A 56 1.07 8.79 -5.78
CA GLU A 56 1.82 7.71 -5.14
C GLU A 56 1.05 6.40 -5.33
N ILE A 57 1.66 5.43 -6.00
CA ILE A 57 1.05 4.12 -6.27
C ILE A 57 1.81 3.05 -5.50
N LEU A 58 1.13 2.37 -4.59
CA LEU A 58 1.71 1.39 -3.68
C LEU A 58 1.06 0.02 -3.85
N LYS A 59 1.87 -1.04 -3.68
CA LYS A 59 1.39 -2.42 -3.61
C LYS A 59 1.06 -2.75 -2.15
N CYS A 60 -0.10 -3.33 -1.92
CA CYS A 60 -0.62 -3.60 -0.59
C CYS A 60 -0.73 -5.08 -0.30
N THR A 61 -0.65 -5.40 0.99
CA THR A 61 -1.10 -6.67 1.55
C THR A 61 -1.99 -6.36 2.75
N ARG A 62 -3.08 -7.12 2.93
CA ARG A 62 -3.98 -6.97 4.06
C ARG A 62 -3.90 -8.19 4.97
N SER A 63 -3.70 -7.96 6.26
CA SER A 63 -3.74 -8.96 7.32
C SER A 63 -4.68 -8.50 8.43
N GLY A 64 -5.88 -9.08 8.45
CA GLY A 64 -6.95 -8.67 9.36
C GLY A 64 -7.36 -7.21 9.17
N LEU A 65 -7.19 -6.39 10.22
CA LEU A 65 -7.56 -4.98 10.26
C LEU A 65 -6.41 -4.03 9.90
N ILE A 66 -5.31 -4.56 9.37
CA ILE A 66 -4.16 -3.78 8.97
C ILE A 66 -3.84 -4.09 7.51
N SER A 67 -3.64 -3.05 6.71
CA SER A 67 -2.97 -3.18 5.41
C SER A 67 -1.61 -2.52 5.45
N GLU A 68 -0.60 -3.18 4.90
CA GLU A 68 0.73 -2.63 4.70
C GLU A 68 0.94 -2.45 3.19
N CYS A 69 1.21 -1.22 2.78
CA CYS A 69 1.40 -0.85 1.39
C CYS A 69 2.78 -0.24 1.18
N MET A 70 3.47 -0.63 0.12
CA MET A 70 4.83 -0.15 -0.15
C MET A 70 5.02 0.24 -1.61
N SER A 71 5.74 1.34 -1.82
CA SER A 71 6.47 1.62 -3.05
C SER A 71 7.96 1.68 -2.73
N ALA A 72 8.79 1.27 -3.67
CA ALA A 72 10.23 1.34 -3.54
C ALA A 72 10.84 1.67 -4.89
N ASP A 73 11.72 2.67 -4.89
CA ASP A 73 12.47 3.12 -6.05
C ASP A 73 13.95 2.90 -5.79
N LEU A 74 14.63 2.38 -6.81
CA LEU A 74 16.08 2.21 -6.81
C LEU A 74 16.72 3.29 -7.68
N SER A 75 17.73 3.95 -7.14
CA SER A 75 18.54 4.92 -7.87
C SER A 75 20.00 4.49 -7.83
N VAL A 76 20.68 4.49 -8.97
CA VAL A 76 22.13 4.21 -9.01
C VAL A 76 22.86 5.43 -8.48
N THR A 77 23.70 5.22 -7.47
CA THR A 77 24.65 6.22 -6.99
C THR A 77 26.01 5.95 -7.65
N GLY A 78 26.86 6.96 -7.83
CA GLY A 78 28.17 6.76 -8.46
C GLY A 78 29.00 5.65 -7.78
N GLU A 79 30.04 5.17 -8.46
CA GLU A 79 31.00 4.19 -7.91
C GLU A 79 30.37 2.84 -7.51
N GLY A 80 29.52 2.27 -8.36
CA GLY A 80 28.99 0.92 -8.14
C GLY A 80 28.04 0.81 -6.93
N SER A 81 27.45 1.92 -6.51
CA SER A 81 26.55 1.98 -5.35
C SER A 81 25.09 2.16 -5.79
N ALA A 82 24.11 1.80 -4.97
CA ALA A 82 22.70 2.05 -5.25
C ALA A 82 21.96 2.54 -3.99
N SER A 83 21.05 3.49 -4.15
CA SER A 83 20.17 3.99 -3.09
C SER A 83 18.75 3.47 -3.30
N VAL A 84 18.16 2.90 -2.26
CA VAL A 84 16.75 2.53 -2.21
C VAL A 84 15.99 3.58 -1.43
N PHE A 85 14.90 4.09 -2.01
CA PHE A 85 13.92 4.93 -1.32
C PHE A 85 12.60 4.16 -1.29
N ALA A 86 12.11 3.83 -0.09
CA ALA A 86 10.85 3.13 0.08
C ALA A 86 9.87 3.97 0.90
N LYS A 87 8.61 3.99 0.48
CA LYS A 87 7.50 4.57 1.24
C LYS A 87 6.60 3.44 1.68
N LEU A 88 6.43 3.31 2.99
CA LEU A 88 5.53 2.34 3.62
C LEU A 88 4.30 3.08 4.17
N TYR A 89 3.12 2.57 3.89
CA TYR A 89 1.83 3.06 4.36
C TYR A 89 1.15 1.94 5.15
N SER A 90 1.05 2.09 6.46
CA SER A 90 0.29 1.20 7.34
C SER A 90 -1.12 1.76 7.56
N ILE A 91 -2.15 1.04 7.11
CA ILE A 91 -3.55 1.45 7.14
C ILE A 91 -4.29 0.67 8.20
N ILE A 92 -5.01 1.37 9.09
CA ILE A 92 -5.87 0.75 10.11
C ILE A 92 -7.33 0.77 9.65
N TRP A 93 -7.96 -0.40 9.63
CA TRP A 93 -9.35 -0.59 9.24
C TRP A 93 -10.28 -0.71 10.44
N GLN A 94 -11.53 -0.27 10.28
CA GLN A 94 -12.61 -0.69 11.18
C GLN A 94 -12.91 -2.18 10.96
N ARG A 95 -13.49 -2.84 11.98
CA ARG A 95 -13.79 -4.27 11.94
C ARG A 95 -14.59 -4.66 10.69
N ASP A 96 -15.61 -3.87 10.36
CA ASP A 96 -16.54 -4.10 9.26
C ASP A 96 -16.77 -2.81 8.46
N GLY A 97 -15.71 -2.03 8.22
CA GLY A 97 -15.89 -0.69 7.63
C GLY A 97 -14.63 -0.05 7.06
N ALA A 98 -14.76 1.26 6.86
CA ALA A 98 -13.78 2.11 6.20
C ALA A 98 -12.39 2.06 6.87
N PRO A 99 -11.33 2.39 6.12
CA PRO A 99 -10.05 2.74 6.71
C PRO A 99 -10.21 3.99 7.58
N THR A 100 -9.40 4.11 8.63
CA THR A 100 -9.53 5.18 9.63
C THR A 100 -8.30 6.06 9.71
N THR A 101 -7.13 5.45 9.65
CA THR A 101 -5.87 6.16 9.87
C THR A 101 -4.76 5.49 9.10
N ILE A 102 -3.87 6.32 8.58
CA ILE A 102 -2.70 5.90 7.81
C ILE A 102 -1.47 6.40 8.53
N THR A 103 -0.48 5.52 8.68
CA THR A 103 0.86 5.88 9.13
C THR A 103 1.82 5.66 7.97
N THR A 104 2.47 6.72 7.52
CA THR A 104 3.51 6.65 6.50
C THR A 104 4.87 6.61 7.16
N ARG A 105 5.80 5.89 6.54
CA ARG A 105 7.21 5.84 6.93
C ARG A 105 8.04 5.89 5.66
N GLN A 106 9.02 6.77 5.62
CA GLN A 106 9.95 6.83 4.50
C GLN A 106 11.27 6.22 4.94
N LEU A 107 11.65 5.13 4.29
CA LEU A 107 12.90 4.42 4.52
C LEU A 107 13.84 4.76 3.38
N SER A 108 15.09 5.09 3.71
CA SER A 108 16.15 5.16 2.71
C SER A 108 17.39 4.41 3.18
N ALA A 109 17.99 3.69 2.25
CA ALA A 109 19.21 2.92 2.50
C ALA A 109 20.13 2.99 1.29
N ILE A 110 21.43 3.06 1.54
CA ILE A 110 22.48 2.98 0.52
C ILE A 110 23.09 1.60 0.56
N PHE A 111 23.22 0.99 -0.60
CA PHE A 111 23.90 -0.27 -0.85
C PHE A 111 25.18 0.00 -1.62
N LYS A 112 26.25 -0.70 -1.27
CA LYS A 112 27.54 -0.65 -1.95
C LYS A 112 27.98 -2.04 -2.36
N GLU A 113 28.78 -2.11 -3.40
CA GLU A 113 29.46 -3.33 -3.81
C GLU A 113 30.38 -3.85 -2.70
N HIS A 114 30.39 -5.17 -2.52
CA HIS A 114 31.16 -5.95 -1.57
C HIS A 114 31.56 -7.27 -2.25
N GLU A 115 32.53 -8.01 -1.68
CA GLU A 115 33.08 -9.24 -2.28
C GLU A 115 32.02 -10.29 -2.70
N ASP A 116 30.88 -10.35 -2.00
CA ASP A 116 29.79 -11.32 -2.25
C ASP A 116 28.52 -10.69 -2.88
N GLY A 117 28.60 -9.46 -3.39
CA GLY A 117 27.47 -8.75 -4.01
C GLY A 117 27.25 -7.36 -3.44
N TYR A 118 26.02 -6.98 -3.13
CA TYR A 118 25.70 -5.67 -2.55
C TYR A 118 25.43 -5.80 -1.04
N ALA A 119 26.08 -4.95 -0.25
CA ALA A 119 25.82 -4.83 1.18
C ALA A 119 25.25 -3.46 1.52
N MET A 120 24.37 -3.41 2.51
CA MET A 120 23.84 -2.16 3.06
C MET A 120 24.99 -1.41 3.75
N ALA A 121 25.29 -0.22 3.26
CA ALA A 121 26.34 0.65 3.78
C ALA A 121 25.81 1.70 4.76
N GLU A 122 24.61 2.22 4.50
CA GLU A 122 23.98 3.27 5.32
C GLU A 122 22.46 3.13 5.34
N VAL A 123 21.86 3.47 6.48
CA VAL A 123 20.39 3.54 6.66
C VAL A 123 20.07 4.86 7.31
N PHE A 124 19.13 5.59 6.73
CA PHE A 124 18.62 6.82 7.32
C PHE A 124 17.39 6.50 8.18
N PRO A 125 17.23 7.18 9.33
CA PRO A 125 16.11 6.93 10.22
C PRO A 125 14.79 7.18 9.50
N ALA A 126 13.85 6.25 9.66
CA ALA A 126 12.53 6.39 9.06
C ALA A 126 11.74 7.47 9.77
N ILE A 127 11.44 8.57 9.09
CA ILE A 127 10.52 9.58 9.60
C ILE A 127 9.10 9.05 9.36
N GLY A 128 8.38 8.85 10.47
CA GLY A 128 6.99 8.42 10.46
C GLY A 128 6.03 9.61 10.57
N TYR A 129 4.95 9.59 9.79
CA TYR A 129 3.88 10.58 9.87
C TYR A 129 2.52 9.88 9.91
N LYS A 130 1.59 10.33 10.75
CA LYS A 130 0.28 9.70 10.93
C LYS A 130 -0.83 10.71 10.67
N PHE A 131 -1.78 10.35 9.81
CA PHE A 131 -2.91 11.19 9.46
C PHE A 131 -4.21 10.40 9.34
N PRO A 132 -5.35 11.00 9.70
CA PRO A 132 -6.66 10.38 9.52
C PRO A 132 -7.08 10.39 8.05
N VAL A 133 -8.03 9.52 7.70
CA VAL A 133 -8.81 9.64 6.45
C VAL A 133 -10.26 9.91 6.80
N THR A 134 -10.95 10.68 5.96
CA THR A 134 -12.34 11.09 6.19
C THR A 134 -13.20 10.82 4.96
N ASP A 135 -14.52 10.92 5.12
CA ASP A 135 -15.49 10.89 4.03
C ASP A 135 -15.36 9.67 3.10
N CYS A 136 -14.96 8.54 3.67
CA CYS A 136 -14.72 7.29 2.96
C CYS A 136 -16.00 6.72 2.34
N LYS A 137 -15.94 6.35 1.07
CA LYS A 137 -17.02 5.73 0.30
C LYS A 137 -16.51 4.47 -0.40
N LEU A 138 -17.40 3.49 -0.54
CA LEU A 138 -17.19 2.36 -1.45
C LEU A 138 -17.39 2.86 -2.88
N ASP A 139 -16.46 2.49 -3.76
CA ASP A 139 -16.46 2.78 -5.20
C ASP A 139 -16.83 1.52 -6.00
#